data_AF-A0A560DYY3-F1
#
_entry.id   AF-A0A560DYY3-F1
#
_cell.length_a   1.000
_cell.length_b   1.000
_cell.length_c   1.000
_cell.angle_alpha   90.00
_cell.angle_beta   90.00
_cell.angle_gamma   90.00
#
_symmetry.space_group_name_H-M   'P 1'
#
loop_
_entity.id
_entity.type
_entity.pdbx_description
1 polymer ?
#
loop_
_entity_poly.entity_id
_entity_poly.type
_entity_poly.pdbx_seq_one_letter_code
_entity_poly.pdbx_strand_id
1 'polypeptide(L)' 'MTSSFDHLSDSSLLRLYEGIRQQVEADRALGGRYRLVGKATEQRAKGLQAELALRGVKFTPIIWP' A
#
# COMPACT_ATOMS: atom_id res chain seq x y z
N MET A 1 -8.48 20.02 5.36
CA MET A 1 -8.01 18.71 5.89
C MET A 1 -6.82 18.32 5.05
N THR A 2 -5.60 18.49 5.56
CA THR A 2 -4.37 18.12 4.86
C THR A 2 -4.18 16.61 4.98
N SER A 3 -4.38 15.88 3.87
CA SER A 3 -4.02 14.47 3.81
C SER A 3 -2.53 14.35 4.11
N SER A 4 -2.14 13.45 5.02
CA SER A 4 -0.75 13.32 5.50
C SER A 4 0.28 13.00 4.41
N PHE A 5 -0.17 12.76 3.18
CA PHE A 5 0.65 12.45 2.01
C PHE A 5 0.66 13.59 0.98
N ASP A 6 0.04 14.74 1.26
CA ASP A 6 0.04 15.92 0.38
C ASP A 6 1.47 16.42 0.09
N HIS A 7 2.35 16.34 1.09
CA HIS A 7 3.79 16.66 0.99
C HIS A 7 4.63 15.59 0.28
N LEU A 8 4.08 14.42 -0.05
CA LEU A 8 4.81 13.35 -0.71
C LEU A 8 4.64 13.44 -2.23
N SER A 9 5.76 13.35 -2.95
CA SER A 9 5.74 13.20 -4.40
C SER A 9 5.14 11.86 -4.81
N ASP A 10 4.60 11.79 -6.02
CA ASP A 10 3.98 10.58 -6.59
C ASP A 10 4.90 9.36 -6.49
N SER A 11 6.20 9.53 -6.75
CA SER A 11 7.21 8.49 -6.65
C SER A 11 7.40 7.96 -5.22
N SER A 12 7.27 8.82 -4.21
CA SER A 12 7.36 8.43 -2.80
C SER A 12 6.12 7.66 -2.37
N LEU A 13 4.95 8.12 -2.82
CA LEU A 13 3.66 7.48 -2.58
C LEU A 13 3.61 6.09 -3.21
N LEU A 14 4.09 5.98 -4.46
CA LEU A 14 4.22 4.70 -5.17
C LEU A 14 5.20 3.77 -4.46
N ARG A 15 6.39 4.25 -4.07
CA ARG A 15 7.38 3.45 -3.34
C ARG A 15 6.84 2.92 -2.01
N LEU A 16 6.10 3.75 -1.26
CA LEU A 16 5.46 3.31 -0.01
C LEU A 16 4.41 2.23 -0.26
N TYR A 17 3.59 2.40 -1.30
CA TYR A 17 2.58 1.43 -1.68
C TYR A 17 3.20 0.11 -2.16
N GLU A 18 4.24 0.17 -2.98
CA GLU A 18 4.99 -1.00 -3.44
C GLU A 18 5.69 -1.73 -2.29
N GLY A 19 6.23 -1.01 -1.31
CA GLY A 19 6.82 -1.63 -0.12
C GLY A 19 5.79 -2.46 0.65
N ILE A 20 4.57 -1.94 0.81
CA ILE A 20 3.47 -2.70 1.42
C ILE A 20 3.09 -3.90 0.55
N ARG A 21 3.01 -3.72 -0.78
CA ARG A 21 2.70 -4.81 -1.72
C ARG A 21 3.68 -5.97 -1.58
N GLN A 22 4.98 -5.66 -1.58
CA GLN A 22 6.04 -6.66 -1.41
C GLN A 22 5.95 -7.37 -0.06
N GLN A 23 5.62 -6.65 1.01
CA GLN A 23 5.45 -7.26 2.33
C GLN A 23 4.25 -8.22 2.38
N VAL A 24 3.14 -7.87 1.71
CA VAL A 24 1.96 -8.75 1.58
C VAL A 24 2.26 -9.96 0.70
N GLU A 25 2.95 -9.78 -0.42
CA GLU A 25 3.37 -10.87 -1.29
C GLU A 25 4.33 -11.83 -0.56
N ALA A 26 5.26 -11.30 0.24
CA ALA A 26 6.16 -12.10 1.06
C ALA A 26 5.41 -12.88 2.17
N ASP A 27 4.50 -12.24 2.91
CA ASP A 27 3.68 -12.92 3.93
C ASP A 27 2.81 -14.02 3.31
N ARG A 28 2.23 -13.76 2.13
CA ARG A 28 1.48 -14.74 1.34
C ARG A 28 2.37 -15.89 0.87
N ALA A 29 3.57 -15.62 0.36
CA ALA A 29 4.53 -16.64 -0.06
C ALA A 29 5.01 -17.52 1.11
N LEU A 30 5.08 -16.96 2.33
CA LEU A 30 5.38 -17.67 3.56
C LEU A 30 4.18 -18.45 4.12
N GLY A 31 3.06 -18.52 3.38
CA GLY A 31 1.88 -19.33 3.70
C GLY A 31 0.81 -18.60 4.51
N GLY A 32 0.83 -17.25 4.56
CA GLY A 32 -0.20 -16.43 5.20
C GLY A 32 -0.36 -16.66 6.71
N ARG A 33 0.58 -17.39 7.31
CA ARG A 33 0.47 -17.93 8.67
C ARG A 33 0.78 -16.88 9.74
N TYR A 34 1.51 -15.83 9.37
CA TYR A 34 1.99 -14.84 10.32
C TYR A 34 1.11 -13.61 10.43
N ARG A 35 0.18 -13.38 9.49
CA ARG A 35 -0.71 -12.20 9.51
C ARG A 35 0.10 -10.91 9.74
N LEU A 36 1.34 -10.83 9.22
CA LEU A 36 2.27 -9.72 9.48
C LEU A 36 1.72 -8.40 8.92
N VAL A 37 0.92 -8.53 7.89
CA VAL A 37 0.16 -7.49 7.23
C VAL A 37 -1.27 -7.50 7.78
N GLY A 38 -1.42 -6.95 8.99
CA GLY A 38 -2.71 -6.84 9.68
C GLY A 38 -3.60 -5.71 9.12
N LYS A 39 -4.80 -5.55 9.73
CA LYS A 39 -5.80 -4.53 9.33
C LYS A 39 -5.27 -3.09 9.27
N ALA A 40 -4.23 -2.77 10.05
CA ALA A 40 -3.59 -1.44 10.01
C ALA A 40 -2.84 -1.22 8.69
N THR A 41 -2.15 -2.24 8.19
CA THR A 41 -1.42 -2.18 6.92
C THR A 41 -2.37 -2.13 5.74
N GLU A 42 -3.47 -2.87 5.80
CA GLU A 42 -4.55 -2.79 4.79
C GLU A 42 -5.17 -1.39 4.71
N GLN A 43 -5.50 -0.78 5.86
CA GLN A 43 -6.03 0.58 5.89
C GLN A 43 -5.03 1.60 5.34
N ARG A 44 -3.75 1.45 5.67
CA ARG A 44 -2.69 2.32 5.14
C ARG A 44 -2.53 2.17 3.63
N ALA A 45 -2.55 0.94 3.13
CA ALA A 45 -2.50 0.67 1.69
C ALA A 45 -3.73 1.22 0.95
N LYS A 46 -4.92 1.13 1.54
CA LYS A 46 -6.15 1.72 0.98
C LYS A 46 -6.06 3.25 0.88
N GLY A 47 -5.48 3.91 1.89
CA GLY A 47 -5.23 5.36 1.84
C GLY A 47 -4.28 5.75 0.70
N LEU A 48 -3.15 5.05 0.60
CA LEU A 48 -2.19 5.25 -0.49
C LEU A 48 -2.81 4.97 -1.87
N GLN A 49 -3.63 3.92 -1.96
CA GLN A 49 -4.33 3.56 -3.19
C GLN A 49 -5.30 4.65 -3.63
N ALA A 50 -6.07 5.20 -2.70
CA ALA A 50 -7.01 6.29 -2.98
C ALA A 50 -6.26 7.52 -3.51
N GLU A 51 -5.11 7.87 -2.93
CA GLU A 51 -4.32 9.00 -3.39
C GLU A 51 -3.62 8.76 -4.73
N LEU A 52 -3.05 7.57 -4.94
CA LEU A 52 -2.48 7.20 -6.25
C LEU A 52 -3.56 7.25 -7.34
N ALA A 53 -4.77 6.76 -7.05
CA ALA A 53 -5.90 6.81 -7.96
C ALA A 53 -6.37 8.25 -8.23
N LEU A 54 -6.46 9.08 -7.19
CA LEU A 54 -6.82 10.51 -7.31
C LEU A 54 -5.83 11.27 -8.18
N ARG A 55 -4.54 10.96 -8.05
CA ARG A 55 -3.45 11.59 -8.82
C ARG A 55 -3.25 10.96 -10.21
N GLY A 56 -3.99 9.90 -10.55
CA GLY A 56 -3.87 9.20 -11.83
C GLY A 56 -2.55 8.43 -12.00
N VAL A 57 -1.86 8.13 -10.90
CA VAL A 57 -0.60 7.39 -10.90
C VAL A 57 -0.92 5.91 -11.18
N LYS A 58 -0.17 5.28 -12.08
CA LYS A 58 -0.31 3.85 -12.32
C LYS A 58 0.29 3.07 -11.17
N PHE A 59 -0.47 2.16 -10.58
CA PHE A 59 -0.03 1.26 -9.52
C PHE A 59 -0.61 -0.14 -9.71
N THR A 60 0.05 -1.14 -9.11
CA THR A 60 -0.40 -2.53 -9.15
C THR A 60 -1.18 -2.87 -7.88
N PRO A 61 -2.48 -3.20 -7.96
CA PRO A 61 -3.30 -3.45 -6.78
C PRO A 61 -2.72 -4.57 -5.91
N ILE A 62 -2.71 -4.36 -4.60
CA ILE A 62 -2.28 -5.37 -3.63
C ILE A 62 -3.35 -6.46 -3.54
N ILE A 63 -2.96 -7.71 -3.81
CA ILE A 63 -3.81 -8.89 -3.62
C ILE A 63 -3.67 -9.33 -2.15
N TRP A 64 -4.73 -9.12 -1.38
CA TRP A 64 -4.81 -9.61 0.00
C TRP A 64 -5.24 -11.09 0.01
N PRO A 65 -4.62 -11.95 0.84
CA PRO A 65 -5.05 -13.34 1.04
C PRO A 65 -6.35 -13.47 1.84
#